data_AF-A0A954N1Q7-F1
#
_entry.id   AF-A0A954N1Q7-F1
#
_cell.length_a   1.000
_cell.length_b   1.000
_cell.length_c   1.000
_cell.angle_alpha   90.00
_cell.angle_beta   90.00
_cell.angle_gamma   90.00
#
_symmetry.space_group_name_H-M   'P 1'
#
loop_
_entity.id
_entity.type
_entity.pdbx_description
1 polymer ?
#
loop_
_entity_poly.entity_id
_entity_poly.type
_entity_poly.pdbx_seq_one_letter_code
_entity_poly.pdbx_strand_id
1 'polypeptide(L)'
;MGLTSAMNTSLNGLQLNEITIDVIGNNVANAGTNGFKASRTLFSTQLARTYSVGSAPTSTNGGTNPRQIGLGALNSAIQLDFTQGGITNSTSPSDLAIQGDGFFKVESPDGSVYTRNGNFTLNSDNKLVNSQGYFVQGFSANFDTGVVDTRVKTDIEIPLGQLQSAAETENAVLKGALFSGGEVATQGATVLSNVLFEGVSSGPRPNAAGTTKLVNLFADATTTSPLFQNGEVLTITPRKGGSDIDQQTLTIDANTDVDALMLFFKESFGIQTSGSSGDMTPDYTGTASWTPGVTISGGRIQINGNMGTGNDLDWPTASLQGSLGGTINLGMTKTQAADGESAISQFVVYDSLGQPVNVRLTTVLESTETNATVFRFYAESADDEDRDIAIGNGIFKFDGSGKYFLSDDERNTLSIDRPVNIDTPMTVTLDFSKLSGISTASAGSSISLNSQDGSGPGTLTTFVIDEVGKVNGVFDNGVIKVLGQIILARFSNPQGLIQVGSDAYRVGISSGLPSENPPGQFGNGTIRSGAIELSNTDIGRNLVDLIVASTQYRGNAKVISQVQQLTDELLLLNR
;
A
#
# COMPACT_ATOMS: atom_id res chain seq x y z
N MET A 1 -23.10 0.72 76.68
CA MET A 1 -23.26 -0.02 75.40
C MET A 1 -23.48 0.90 74.20
N GLY A 2 -24.24 2.00 74.28
CA GLY A 2 -24.45 2.92 73.13
C GLY A 2 -23.24 3.79 72.76
N LEU A 3 -22.47 4.24 73.75
CA LEU A 3 -21.30 5.10 73.55
C LEU A 3 -20.14 4.37 72.83
N THR A 4 -19.90 3.10 73.17
CA THR A 4 -18.88 2.27 72.51
C THR A 4 -19.23 1.95 71.06
N SER A 5 -20.52 1.73 70.74
CA SER A 5 -20.96 1.58 69.35
C SER A 5 -20.83 2.87 68.55
N ALA A 6 -21.10 4.04 69.15
CA ALA A 6 -20.91 5.32 68.50
C ALA A 6 -19.43 5.58 68.17
N MET A 7 -18.52 5.31 69.12
CA MET A 7 -17.07 5.39 68.89
C MET A 7 -16.60 4.47 67.76
N ASN A 8 -17.04 3.21 67.74
CA ASN A 8 -16.64 2.25 66.69
C ASN A 8 -17.17 2.67 65.31
N THR A 9 -18.41 3.16 65.22
CA THR A 9 -18.97 3.69 63.96
C THR A 9 -18.20 4.93 63.48
N SER A 10 -17.84 5.84 64.39
CA SER A 10 -17.04 7.02 64.03
C SER A 10 -15.60 6.67 63.65
N LEU A 11 -14.97 5.69 64.30
CA LEU A 11 -13.64 5.20 63.95
C LEU A 11 -13.62 4.57 62.56
N ASN A 12 -14.62 3.73 62.26
CA ASN A 12 -14.79 3.18 60.92
C ASN A 12 -14.96 4.30 59.87
N GLY A 13 -15.80 5.31 60.16
CA GLY A 13 -15.94 6.47 59.27
C GLY A 13 -14.65 7.29 59.09
N LEU A 14 -13.76 7.36 60.09
CA LEU A 14 -12.44 7.98 59.92
C LEU A 14 -11.59 7.21 58.92
N GLN A 15 -11.47 5.89 59.09
CA GLN A 15 -10.69 5.03 58.20
C GLN A 15 -11.18 5.08 56.75
N LEU A 16 -12.51 5.12 56.55
CA LEU A 16 -13.07 5.24 55.21
C LEU A 16 -12.72 6.58 54.54
N ASN A 17 -12.76 7.67 55.29
CA ASN A 17 -12.38 8.98 54.77
C ASN A 17 -10.87 9.09 54.49
N GLU A 18 -10.02 8.40 55.27
CA GLU A 18 -8.59 8.30 55.01
C GLU A 18 -8.32 7.65 53.64
N ILE A 19 -8.98 6.50 53.36
CA ILE A 19 -8.89 5.83 52.05
C ILE A 19 -9.36 6.77 50.92
N THR A 20 -10.44 7.53 51.12
CA THR A 20 -10.90 8.50 50.13
C THR A 20 -9.88 9.60 49.88
N ILE A 21 -9.26 10.12 50.96
CA ILE A 21 -8.21 11.14 50.86
C ILE A 21 -7.02 10.60 50.07
N ASP A 22 -6.61 9.35 50.31
CA ASP A 22 -5.52 8.70 49.58
C ASP A 22 -5.83 8.55 48.08
N VAL A 23 -7.03 8.08 47.75
CA VAL A 23 -7.47 7.90 46.36
C VAL A 23 -7.54 9.24 45.63
N ILE A 24 -8.13 10.26 46.26
CA ILE A 24 -8.22 11.62 45.69
C ILE A 24 -6.82 12.23 45.54
N GLY A 25 -5.96 12.06 46.55
CA GLY A 25 -4.58 12.52 46.52
C GLY A 25 -3.80 11.90 45.35
N ASN A 26 -3.99 10.60 45.11
CA ASN A 26 -3.39 9.90 43.98
C ASN A 26 -3.90 10.42 42.62
N ASN A 27 -5.22 10.65 42.50
CA ASN A 27 -5.79 11.23 41.30
C ASN A 27 -5.19 12.61 41.00
N VAL A 28 -5.16 13.50 41.99
CA VAL A 28 -4.62 14.87 41.83
C VAL A 28 -3.13 14.81 41.46
N ALA A 29 -2.35 13.93 42.08
CA ALA A 29 -0.93 13.76 41.76
C ALA A 29 -0.70 13.30 40.31
N ASN A 30 -1.60 12.49 39.76
CA ASN A 30 -1.52 11.96 38.40
C ASN A 30 -2.40 12.70 37.38
N ALA A 31 -2.89 13.91 37.72
CA ALA A 31 -3.70 14.70 36.79
C ALA A 31 -2.92 15.13 35.54
N GLY A 32 -1.59 15.22 35.63
CA GLY A 32 -0.70 15.52 34.49
C GLY A 32 -0.15 14.29 33.76
N THR A 33 -0.45 13.08 34.23
CA THR A 33 0.10 11.84 33.65
C THR A 33 -0.75 11.40 32.46
N ASN A 34 -0.11 11.17 31.31
CA ASN A 34 -0.79 10.76 30.08
C ASN A 34 -1.37 9.34 30.22
N GLY A 35 -2.62 9.16 29.79
CA GLY A 35 -3.32 7.88 29.83
C GLY A 35 -3.77 7.43 31.23
N PHE A 36 -3.57 8.24 32.28
CA PHE A 36 -3.99 7.90 33.64
C PHE A 36 -5.52 7.83 33.77
N LYS A 37 -6.00 6.87 34.58
CA LYS A 37 -7.42 6.65 34.87
C LYS A 37 -7.71 6.91 36.34
N ALA A 38 -8.54 7.92 36.61
CA ALA A 38 -8.94 8.32 37.95
C ALA A 38 -9.64 7.16 38.68
N SER A 39 -9.39 7.05 39.99
CA SER A 39 -10.03 6.08 40.86
C SER A 39 -11.09 6.75 41.74
N ARG A 40 -12.13 6.00 42.13
CA ARG A 40 -13.14 6.44 43.10
C ARG A 40 -13.42 5.39 44.16
N THR A 41 -13.67 5.82 45.38
CA THR A 41 -14.09 4.96 46.50
C THR A 41 -15.61 4.79 46.51
N LEU A 42 -16.08 3.56 46.68
CA LEU A 42 -17.50 3.22 46.82
C LEU A 42 -17.77 2.70 48.23
N PHE A 43 -18.82 3.22 48.87
CA PHE A 43 -19.21 2.80 50.21
C PHE A 43 -20.52 2.03 50.20
N SER A 44 -20.62 1.06 51.11
CA SER A 44 -21.87 0.35 51.42
C SER A 44 -22.13 0.38 52.91
N THR A 45 -23.39 0.31 53.34
CA THR A 45 -23.73 0.18 54.76
C THR A 45 -23.31 -1.19 55.27
N GLN A 46 -22.79 -1.26 56.51
CA GLN A 46 -22.29 -2.53 57.06
C GLN A 46 -23.43 -3.43 57.53
N LEU A 47 -24.02 -3.07 58.67
CA LEU A 47 -25.12 -3.80 59.29
C LEU A 47 -26.02 -2.81 60.01
N ALA A 48 -27.31 -3.13 60.13
CA ALA A 48 -28.22 -2.43 61.01
C ALA A 48 -28.58 -3.33 62.20
N ARG A 49 -28.49 -2.81 63.42
CA ARG A 49 -29.01 -3.49 64.61
C ARG A 49 -30.51 -3.19 64.72
N THR A 50 -31.33 -4.24 64.63
CA THR A 50 -32.79 -4.15 64.82
C THR A 50 -33.15 -4.27 66.29
N TYR A 51 -33.73 -3.22 66.85
CA TYR A 51 -34.26 -3.18 68.22
C TYR A 51 -35.74 -3.57 68.29
N SER A 52 -36.49 -3.32 67.22
CA SER A 52 -37.85 -3.82 67.02
C SER A 52 -38.07 -4.01 65.53
N VAL A 53 -38.71 -5.11 65.14
CA VAL A 53 -39.09 -5.39 63.73
C VAL A 53 -40.36 -4.65 63.32
N GLY A 54 -40.99 -3.92 64.25
CA GLY A 54 -42.31 -3.34 64.04
C GLY A 54 -43.42 -4.38 64.21
N SER A 55 -44.66 -3.95 64.03
CA SER A 55 -45.84 -4.83 64.10
C SER A 55 -46.90 -4.38 63.10
N ALA A 56 -47.64 -5.35 62.55
CA ALA A 56 -48.79 -5.05 61.69
C ALA A 56 -49.92 -4.34 62.48
N PRO A 57 -50.78 -3.55 61.82
CA PRO A 57 -51.94 -2.93 62.47
C PRO A 57 -52.98 -3.96 62.94
N THR A 58 -53.62 -3.71 64.08
CA THR A 58 -54.75 -4.46 64.63
C THR A 58 -55.98 -3.53 64.79
N SER A 59 -57.13 -4.07 65.18
CA SER A 59 -58.37 -3.29 65.39
C SER A 59 -58.28 -2.22 66.49
N THR A 60 -57.24 -2.27 67.34
CA THR A 60 -57.02 -1.33 68.44
C THR A 60 -55.65 -0.64 68.40
N ASN A 61 -54.77 -0.97 67.44
CA ASN A 61 -53.44 -0.37 67.33
C ASN A 61 -52.99 -0.23 65.86
N GLY A 62 -52.48 0.94 65.46
CA GLY A 62 -52.14 1.29 64.07
C GLY A 62 -50.88 0.63 63.48
N GLY A 63 -50.29 -0.34 64.18
CA GLY A 63 -49.00 -0.92 63.83
C GLY A 63 -47.83 -0.05 64.30
N THR A 64 -46.62 -0.61 64.29
CA THR A 64 -45.40 0.10 64.71
C THR A 64 -44.29 -0.08 63.69
N ASN A 65 -43.49 0.95 63.46
CA ASN A 65 -42.34 0.89 62.55
C ASN A 65 -41.16 0.15 63.18
N PRO A 66 -40.35 -0.55 62.37
CA PRO A 66 -39.10 -1.12 62.84
C PRO A 66 -38.16 -0.03 63.36
N ARG A 67 -37.50 -0.30 64.48
CA ARG A 67 -36.47 0.57 65.05
C ARG A 67 -35.13 -0.07 64.79
N GLN A 68 -34.35 0.54 63.90
CA GLN A 68 -33.03 0.05 63.51
C GLN A 68 -31.99 1.16 63.65
N ILE A 69 -30.78 0.79 64.06
CA ILE A 69 -29.63 1.70 64.12
C ILE A 69 -28.52 1.13 63.23
N GLY A 70 -28.01 1.94 62.31
CA GLY A 70 -26.88 1.57 61.46
C GLY A 70 -25.57 1.48 62.25
N LEU A 71 -24.73 0.51 61.91
CA LEU A 71 -23.44 0.25 62.55
C LEU A 71 -22.25 0.73 61.68
N GLY A 72 -22.46 1.79 60.89
CA GLY A 72 -21.43 2.36 60.01
C GLY A 72 -21.47 1.82 58.59
N ALA A 73 -20.33 1.96 57.91
CA ALA A 73 -20.17 1.65 56.50
C ALA A 73 -18.90 0.80 56.27
N LEU A 74 -18.73 0.31 55.05
CA LEU A 74 -17.51 -0.35 54.61
C LEU A 74 -17.08 0.19 53.25
N ASN A 75 -15.78 0.14 52.97
CA ASN A 75 -15.25 0.33 51.64
C ASN A 75 -15.65 -0.87 50.80
N SER A 76 -16.56 -0.65 49.84
CA SER A 76 -17.09 -1.69 48.96
C SER A 76 -16.10 -1.99 47.84
N ALA A 77 -15.52 -0.96 47.24
CA ALA A 77 -14.53 -1.07 46.17
C ALA A 77 -13.80 0.26 45.94
N ILE A 78 -12.56 0.17 45.44
CA ILE A 78 -11.88 1.27 44.76
C ILE A 78 -11.96 0.94 43.26
N GLN A 79 -12.70 1.75 42.52
CA GLN A 79 -13.00 1.49 41.11
C GLN A 79 -12.26 2.48 40.22
N LEU A 80 -11.61 1.98 39.16
CA LEU A 80 -11.02 2.80 38.11
C LEU A 80 -12.12 3.33 37.19
N ASP A 81 -12.04 4.60 36.82
CA ASP A 81 -12.88 5.21 35.81
C ASP A 81 -12.20 5.12 34.45
N PHE A 82 -12.63 4.17 33.61
CA PHE A 82 -12.08 3.98 32.26
C PHE A 82 -12.70 4.91 31.21
N THR A 83 -13.48 5.92 31.61
CA THR A 83 -13.93 6.96 30.68
C THR A 83 -12.74 7.63 29.99
N GLN A 84 -12.97 8.05 28.76
CA GLN A 84 -11.93 8.64 27.92
C GLN A 84 -11.49 10.01 28.44
N GLY A 85 -10.17 10.24 28.48
CA GLY A 85 -9.60 11.55 28.76
C GLY A 85 -9.60 12.47 27.54
N GLY A 86 -9.22 13.74 27.72
CA GLY A 86 -9.05 14.65 26.59
C GLY A 86 -7.93 14.18 25.66
N ILE A 87 -8.12 14.25 24.34
CA ILE A 87 -7.06 13.96 23.37
C ILE A 87 -6.42 15.27 22.92
N THR A 88 -5.09 15.35 23.00
CA THR A 88 -4.30 16.49 22.49
C THR A 88 -3.38 16.05 21.37
N ASN A 89 -3.16 16.91 20.38
CA ASN A 89 -2.19 16.64 19.32
C ASN A 89 -0.76 16.65 19.89
N SER A 90 0.06 15.74 19.39
CA SER A 90 1.51 15.68 19.61
C SER A 90 2.25 16.05 18.33
N THR A 91 3.54 16.35 18.48
CA THR A 91 4.47 16.56 17.36
C THR A 91 5.21 15.29 16.95
N SER A 92 5.20 14.25 17.80
CA SER A 92 5.84 12.98 17.48
C SER A 92 4.91 12.09 16.65
N PRO A 93 5.36 11.52 15.52
CA PRO A 93 4.56 10.59 14.71
C PRO A 93 4.35 9.23 15.40
N SER A 94 5.17 8.90 16.41
CA SER A 94 5.04 7.68 17.21
C SER A 94 4.02 7.79 18.34
N ASP A 95 3.53 8.99 18.65
CA ASP A 95 2.55 9.19 19.71
C ASP A 95 1.15 8.86 19.21
N LEU A 96 0.45 8.00 19.96
CA LEU A 96 -0.85 7.47 19.59
C LEU A 96 -1.87 7.67 20.71
N ALA A 97 -3.09 8.03 20.34
CA ALA A 97 -4.23 8.05 21.25
C ALA A 97 -5.30 7.08 20.77
N ILE A 98 -5.95 6.36 21.68
CA ILE A 98 -7.11 5.52 21.33
C ILE A 98 -8.36 6.38 21.45
N GLN A 99 -9.20 6.36 20.42
CA GLN A 99 -10.54 6.94 20.44
C GLN A 99 -11.60 5.85 20.57
N GLY A 100 -12.31 5.83 21.70
CA GLY A 100 -13.23 4.76 22.07
C GLY A 100 -12.59 3.74 23.01
N ASP A 101 -13.09 2.50 23.02
CA ASP A 101 -12.69 1.43 23.94
C ASP A 101 -11.46 0.64 23.47
N GLY A 102 -10.70 0.06 24.39
CA GLY A 102 -9.51 -0.76 24.09
C GLY A 102 -8.24 -0.31 24.81
N PHE A 103 -7.16 -1.07 24.66
CA PHE A 103 -5.85 -0.80 25.24
C PHE A 103 -4.78 -1.19 24.24
N PHE A 104 -3.67 -0.46 24.22
CA PHE A 104 -2.47 -0.91 23.53
C PHE A 104 -1.92 -2.14 24.23
N LYS A 105 -1.54 -3.16 23.46
CA LYS A 105 -0.81 -4.31 23.98
C LYS A 105 0.68 -4.05 23.89
N VAL A 106 1.38 -4.15 25.02
CA VAL A 106 2.84 -4.07 25.09
C VAL A 106 3.38 -5.33 25.75
N GLU A 107 4.55 -5.78 25.32
CA GLU A 107 5.19 -6.98 25.85
C GLU A 107 6.30 -6.57 26.82
N SER A 108 6.17 -7.01 28.08
CA SER A 108 7.20 -6.88 29.11
C SER A 108 8.00 -8.19 29.23
N PRO A 109 9.18 -8.19 29.88
CA PRO A 109 9.91 -9.42 30.16
C PRO A 109 9.10 -10.47 30.95
N ASP A 110 8.13 -10.02 31.76
CA ASP A 110 7.26 -10.87 32.57
C ASP A 110 5.97 -11.27 31.84
N GLY A 111 5.78 -10.86 30.58
CA GLY A 111 4.63 -11.15 29.73
C GLY A 111 3.83 -9.90 29.31
N SER A 112 2.70 -10.11 28.64
CA SER A 112 1.88 -9.04 28.08
C SER A 112 1.26 -8.12 29.14
N VAL A 113 1.30 -6.82 28.84
CA VAL A 113 0.73 -5.73 29.64
C VAL A 113 -0.10 -4.83 28.71
N TYR A 114 -1.09 -4.16 29.26
CA TYR A 114 -2.05 -3.35 28.53
C TYR A 114 -2.01 -1.92 29.03
N THR A 115 -1.96 -0.93 28.15
CA THR A 115 -1.90 0.48 28.56
C THR A 115 -2.75 1.36 27.67
N ARG A 116 -3.17 2.49 28.25
CA ARG A 116 -3.81 3.61 27.54
C ARG A 116 -2.82 4.71 27.16
N ASN A 117 -1.63 4.69 27.76
CA ASN A 117 -0.59 5.65 27.44
C ASN A 117 0.07 5.24 26.12
N GLY A 118 -0.17 6.02 25.07
CA GLY A 118 0.43 5.81 23.75
C GLY A 118 1.60 6.72 23.45
N ASN A 119 2.33 7.18 24.48
CA ASN A 119 3.63 7.81 24.27
C ASN A 119 4.68 6.75 23.95
N PHE A 120 4.92 6.54 22.65
CA PHE A 120 5.87 5.55 22.15
C PHE A 120 7.06 6.22 21.49
N THR A 121 8.20 5.52 21.49
CA THR A 121 9.45 5.95 20.86
C THR A 121 10.08 4.77 20.14
N LEU A 122 10.96 5.03 19.18
CA LEU A 122 11.74 3.98 18.54
C LEU A 122 13.03 3.75 19.32
N ASN A 123 13.37 2.48 19.57
CA ASN A 123 14.66 2.10 20.13
C ASN A 123 15.75 2.01 19.04
N SER A 124 16.98 1.66 19.42
CA SER A 124 18.10 1.50 18.47
C SER A 124 17.90 0.39 17.43
N ASP A 125 17.05 -0.60 17.75
CA ASP A 125 16.71 -1.70 16.86
C ASP A 125 15.46 -1.38 16.02
N ASN A 126 15.07 -0.10 15.93
CA ASN A 126 13.92 0.36 15.16
C ASN A 126 12.57 -0.23 15.60
N LYS A 127 12.47 -0.75 16.82
CA LYS A 127 11.22 -1.25 17.40
C LYS A 127 10.50 -0.17 18.19
N LEU A 128 9.17 -0.19 18.09
CA LEU A 128 8.32 0.74 18.83
C LEU A 128 8.23 0.29 20.30
N VAL A 129 8.64 1.16 21.21
CA VAL A 129 8.67 0.90 22.66
C VAL A 129 7.96 2.00 23.44
N ASN A 130 7.40 1.66 24.60
CA ASN A 130 6.91 2.65 25.55
C ASN A 130 8.05 3.25 26.39
N SER A 131 7.73 4.19 27.27
CA SER A 131 8.71 4.84 28.18
C SER A 131 9.45 3.87 29.14
N GLN A 132 8.95 2.64 29.32
CA GLN A 132 9.58 1.58 30.12
C GLN A 132 10.43 0.62 29.28
N GLY A 133 10.46 0.79 27.95
CA GLY A 133 11.15 -0.12 27.03
C GLY A 133 10.36 -1.36 26.64
N TYR A 134 9.06 -1.45 26.97
CA TYR A 134 8.20 -2.56 26.56
C TYR A 134 7.81 -2.43 25.09
N PHE A 135 7.87 -3.53 24.35
CA PHE A 135 7.63 -3.55 22.91
C PHE A 135 6.14 -3.46 22.59
N VAL A 136 5.76 -2.54 21.70
CA VAL A 136 4.40 -2.44 21.20
C VAL A 136 4.11 -3.60 20.26
N GLN A 137 3.03 -4.33 20.54
CA GLN A 137 2.63 -5.50 19.77
C GLN A 137 1.72 -5.11 18.60
N GLY A 138 1.92 -5.79 17.48
CA GLY A 138 1.14 -5.66 16.27
C GLY A 138 0.96 -6.97 15.53
N PHE A 139 0.17 -6.91 14.46
CA PHE A 139 0.08 -7.94 13.45
C PHE A 139 1.18 -7.71 12.41
N SER A 140 1.84 -8.80 11.98
CA SER A 140 2.83 -8.73 10.92
C SER A 140 2.18 -8.40 9.58
N ALA A 141 2.81 -7.55 8.78
CA ALA A 141 2.44 -7.33 7.40
C ALA A 141 3.43 -8.05 6.47
N ASN A 142 2.91 -8.66 5.41
CA ASN A 142 3.76 -9.08 4.30
C ASN A 142 4.23 -7.81 3.56
N PHE A 143 5.55 -7.65 3.51
CA PHE A 143 6.19 -6.44 3.04
C PHE A 143 5.94 -6.17 1.55
N ASP A 144 5.86 -7.21 0.72
CA ASP A 144 5.70 -7.08 -0.74
C ASP A 144 4.26 -6.73 -1.11
N THR A 145 3.31 -7.48 -0.55
CA THR A 145 1.87 -7.37 -0.86
C THR A 145 1.12 -6.33 -0.01
N GLY A 146 1.72 -5.88 1.10
CA GLY A 146 1.08 -4.99 2.07
C GLY A 146 -0.10 -5.61 2.83
N VAL A 147 -0.30 -6.93 2.72
CA VAL A 147 -1.37 -7.67 3.40
C VAL A 147 -0.98 -7.94 4.85
N VAL A 148 -1.87 -7.58 5.78
CA VAL A 148 -1.68 -7.82 7.22
C VAL A 148 -2.20 -9.22 7.59
N ASP A 149 -1.35 -10.05 8.20
CA ASP A 149 -1.77 -11.34 8.76
C ASP A 149 -2.16 -11.19 10.23
N THR A 150 -3.47 -11.22 10.51
CA THR A 150 -4.00 -11.08 11.87
C THR A 150 -3.78 -12.30 12.77
N ARG A 151 -3.20 -13.39 12.25
CA ARG A 151 -2.90 -14.61 13.03
C ARG A 151 -1.52 -14.54 13.67
N VAL A 152 -0.62 -13.74 13.10
CA VAL A 152 0.78 -13.64 13.52
C VAL A 152 0.97 -12.33 14.27
N LYS A 153 1.39 -12.43 15.54
CA LYS A 153 1.61 -11.28 16.43
C LYS A 153 3.10 -11.10 16.63
N THR A 154 3.60 -9.90 16.39
CA THR A 154 5.02 -9.56 16.47
C THR A 154 5.20 -8.16 17.06
N ASP A 155 6.43 -7.84 17.43
CA ASP A 155 6.81 -6.47 17.74
C ASP A 155 6.66 -5.61 16.47
N ILE A 156 6.21 -4.37 16.63
CA ILE A 156 6.21 -3.40 15.53
C ILE A 156 7.64 -2.89 15.30
N GLU A 157 8.18 -3.18 14.13
CA GLU A 157 9.49 -2.73 13.66
C GLU A 157 9.32 -1.73 12.51
N ILE A 158 10.04 -0.61 12.59
CA ILE A 158 10.01 0.51 11.65
C ILE A 158 11.45 0.84 11.24
N PRO A 159 12.04 0.14 10.27
CA PRO A 159 13.46 0.21 9.95
C PRO A 159 13.85 1.51 9.24
N LEU A 160 13.83 2.63 9.96
CA LEU A 160 14.16 3.96 9.43
C LEU A 160 15.60 4.00 8.92
N GLY A 161 15.78 4.59 7.74
CA GLY A 161 17.08 4.71 7.09
C GLY A 161 17.67 3.41 6.54
N GLN A 162 16.94 2.29 6.60
CA GLN A 162 17.35 1.08 5.90
C GLN A 162 16.94 1.15 4.43
N LEU A 163 17.81 0.62 3.56
CA LEU A 163 17.54 0.43 2.15
C LEU A 163 16.60 -0.75 1.98
N GLN A 164 15.47 -0.50 1.33
CA GLN A 164 14.67 -1.55 0.74
C GLN A 164 15.30 -1.98 -0.58
N SER A 165 15.33 -3.30 -0.80
CA SER A 165 15.61 -3.85 -2.12
C SER A 165 14.59 -3.34 -3.15
N ALA A 166 15.03 -3.24 -4.38
CA ALA A 166 14.14 -3.02 -5.50
C ALA A 166 13.07 -4.12 -5.59
N ALA A 167 11.94 -3.77 -6.23
CA ALA A 167 10.89 -4.71 -6.57
C ALA A 167 10.74 -4.74 -8.08
N GLU A 168 10.76 -5.93 -8.65
CA GLU A 168 10.44 -6.15 -10.07
C GLU A 168 8.98 -5.79 -10.34
N THR A 169 8.70 -5.20 -11.50
CA THR A 169 7.32 -4.96 -11.94
C THR A 169 6.72 -6.26 -12.45
N GLU A 170 5.72 -6.80 -11.77
CA GLU A 170 4.93 -7.95 -12.23
C GLU A 170 3.59 -7.50 -12.85
N ASN A 171 3.02 -6.39 -12.35
CA ASN A 171 1.70 -5.89 -12.76
C ASN A 171 1.74 -4.38 -13.01
N ALA A 172 1.23 -3.97 -14.18
CA ALA A 172 1.11 -2.56 -14.58
C ALA A 172 -0.33 -2.22 -14.97
N VAL A 173 -0.96 -1.31 -14.23
CA VAL A 173 -2.33 -0.86 -14.48
C VAL A 173 -2.31 0.36 -15.38
N LEU A 174 -3.02 0.27 -16.51
CA LEU A 174 -3.13 1.35 -17.49
C LEU A 174 -4.49 2.05 -17.36
N LYS A 175 -4.49 3.38 -17.49
CA LYS A 175 -5.70 4.21 -17.52
C LYS A 175 -5.73 5.09 -18.76
N GLY A 176 -6.93 5.46 -19.16
CA GLY A 176 -7.13 6.31 -20.33
C GLY A 176 -8.50 6.16 -20.93
N ALA A 177 -8.71 6.93 -22.00
CA ALA A 177 -9.91 6.88 -22.80
C ALA A 177 -9.51 6.71 -24.26
N LEU A 178 -10.01 5.66 -24.90
CA LEU A 178 -9.75 5.34 -26.31
C LEU A 178 -10.98 5.66 -27.14
N PHE A 179 -10.77 6.24 -28.30
CA PHE A 179 -11.84 6.67 -29.19
C PHE A 179 -12.30 5.51 -30.08
N SER A 180 -13.46 4.95 -29.77
CA SER A 180 -14.06 3.82 -30.49
C SER A 180 -14.74 4.21 -31.82
N GLY A 181 -14.94 5.50 -32.09
CA GLY A 181 -15.55 6.01 -33.33
C GLY A 181 -14.54 6.38 -34.41
N GLY A 182 -13.26 6.02 -34.25
CA GLY A 182 -12.18 6.32 -35.17
C GLY A 182 -12.16 5.43 -36.42
N GLU A 183 -11.17 5.65 -37.28
CA GLU A 183 -10.92 4.77 -38.42
C GLU A 183 -10.38 3.42 -37.90
N VAL A 184 -10.98 2.31 -38.37
CA VAL A 184 -10.49 0.97 -38.08
C VAL A 184 -9.24 0.72 -38.91
N ALA A 185 -8.17 0.21 -38.30
CA ALA A 185 -6.92 -0.04 -39.01
C ALA A 185 -7.07 -1.20 -40.00
N THR A 186 -6.62 -0.98 -41.23
CA THR A 186 -6.63 -1.98 -42.30
C THR A 186 -5.24 -2.28 -42.86
N GLN A 187 -4.27 -1.40 -42.63
CA GLN A 187 -2.93 -1.47 -43.19
C GLN A 187 -1.86 -0.82 -42.28
N GLY A 188 -0.63 -1.31 -42.41
CA GLY A 188 0.57 -0.66 -41.88
C GLY A 188 1.28 0.17 -42.95
N ALA A 189 2.41 0.76 -42.58
CA ALA A 189 3.25 1.46 -43.53
C ALA A 189 4.01 0.48 -44.44
N THR A 190 4.10 0.77 -45.73
CA THR A 190 4.98 0.04 -46.66
C THR A 190 6.15 0.93 -47.07
N VAL A 191 7.37 0.44 -46.86
CA VAL A 191 8.61 1.08 -47.35
C VAL A 191 9.34 0.13 -48.29
N LEU A 192 9.64 0.59 -49.50
CA LEU A 192 10.37 -0.20 -50.51
C LEU A 192 11.75 0.38 -50.79
N SER A 193 12.73 -0.51 -50.95
CA SER A 193 14.05 -0.15 -51.47
C SER A 193 14.05 0.02 -53.00
N ASN A 194 15.15 0.58 -53.50
CA ASN A 194 15.54 0.40 -54.90
C ASN A 194 15.82 -1.07 -55.21
N VAL A 195 15.90 -1.40 -56.51
CA VAL A 195 16.32 -2.75 -56.92
C VAL A 195 17.79 -2.94 -56.54
N LEU A 196 18.07 -3.94 -55.73
CA LEU A 196 19.40 -4.36 -55.31
C LEU A 196 19.85 -5.53 -56.17
N PHE A 197 21.14 -5.57 -56.45
CA PHE A 197 21.74 -6.53 -57.37
C PHE A 197 22.82 -7.35 -56.67
N GLU A 198 22.93 -8.62 -57.06
CA GLU A 198 24.02 -9.49 -56.62
C GLU A 198 25.26 -9.28 -57.51
N GLY A 199 26.43 -9.21 -56.88
CA GLY A 199 27.72 -9.15 -57.55
C GLY A 199 28.20 -10.50 -58.05
N VAL A 200 28.43 -10.59 -59.37
CA VAL A 200 29.12 -11.73 -60.00
C VAL A 200 30.37 -11.24 -60.72
N SER A 201 31.43 -12.07 -60.75
CA SER A 201 32.76 -11.68 -61.26
C SER A 201 32.82 -11.37 -62.77
N SER A 202 31.77 -11.72 -63.53
CA SER A 202 31.55 -11.27 -64.92
C SER A 202 30.17 -11.73 -65.42
N GLY A 203 29.34 -10.82 -65.93
CA GLY A 203 28.02 -11.13 -66.51
C GLY A 203 26.92 -10.13 -66.12
N PRO A 204 25.68 -10.28 -66.63
CA PRO A 204 24.53 -9.51 -66.16
C PRO A 204 24.32 -9.76 -64.67
N ARG A 205 24.16 -8.70 -63.88
CA ARG A 205 23.91 -8.81 -62.44
C ARG A 205 22.44 -9.22 -62.22
N PRO A 206 22.16 -10.39 -61.61
CA PRO A 206 20.80 -10.75 -61.24
C PRO A 206 20.32 -9.91 -60.05
N ASN A 207 19.01 -9.89 -59.87
CA ASN A 207 18.39 -9.25 -58.71
C ASN A 207 18.79 -10.02 -57.44
N ALA A 208 19.05 -9.28 -56.36
CA ALA A 208 19.41 -9.88 -55.08
C ALA A 208 18.28 -10.76 -54.53
N ALA A 209 18.68 -11.83 -53.84
CA ALA A 209 17.81 -12.72 -53.09
C ALA A 209 18.20 -12.70 -51.60
N GLY A 210 17.39 -13.33 -50.73
CA GLY A 210 17.66 -13.42 -49.30
C GLY A 210 19.05 -13.97 -48.95
N THR A 211 19.52 -14.96 -49.72
CA THR A 211 20.82 -15.60 -49.52
C THR A 211 22.01 -14.82 -50.07
N THR A 212 21.78 -13.71 -50.79
CA THR A 212 22.85 -12.87 -51.35
C THR A 212 23.66 -12.27 -50.20
N LYS A 213 25.00 -12.41 -50.24
CA LYS A 213 25.88 -11.85 -49.20
C LYS A 213 25.92 -10.32 -49.28
N LEU A 214 25.90 -9.64 -48.14
CA LEU A 214 25.91 -8.17 -48.08
C LEU A 214 27.16 -7.56 -48.71
N VAL A 215 28.31 -8.21 -48.51
CA VAL A 215 29.59 -7.83 -49.15
C VAL A 215 29.58 -7.98 -50.68
N ASN A 216 28.56 -8.65 -51.24
CA ASN A 216 28.33 -8.81 -52.68
C ASN A 216 27.03 -8.09 -53.13
N LEU A 217 26.46 -7.20 -52.32
CA LEU A 217 25.23 -6.47 -52.65
C LEU A 217 25.55 -5.12 -53.28
N PHE A 218 24.85 -4.77 -54.36
CA PHE A 218 25.11 -3.55 -55.12
C PHE A 218 23.83 -2.72 -55.30
N ALA A 219 23.97 -1.39 -55.25
CA ALA A 219 22.86 -0.44 -55.39
C ALA A 219 22.33 -0.29 -56.82
N ASP A 220 23.16 -0.59 -57.81
CA ASP A 220 22.81 -0.53 -59.23
C ASP A 220 23.68 -1.49 -60.05
N ALA A 221 23.16 -1.91 -61.20
CA ALA A 221 23.82 -2.79 -62.15
C ALA A 221 25.15 -2.23 -62.70
N THR A 222 25.38 -0.91 -62.61
CA THR A 222 26.57 -0.24 -63.15
C THR A 222 27.67 0.03 -62.13
N THR A 223 27.38 -0.08 -60.83
CA THR A 223 28.33 0.23 -59.75
C THR A 223 29.41 -0.84 -59.61
N THR A 224 30.64 -0.42 -59.28
CA THR A 224 31.82 -1.32 -59.19
C THR A 224 32.20 -1.70 -57.77
N SER A 225 31.64 -1.03 -56.75
CA SER A 225 31.87 -1.33 -55.34
C SER A 225 30.58 -1.81 -54.67
N PRO A 226 30.65 -2.81 -53.77
CA PRO A 226 29.49 -3.25 -53.00
C PRO A 226 29.02 -2.16 -52.03
N LEU A 227 27.77 -2.25 -51.61
CA LEU A 227 27.12 -1.36 -50.65
C LEU A 227 27.69 -1.47 -49.24
N PHE A 228 28.20 -2.65 -48.89
CA PHE A 228 28.69 -2.97 -47.56
C PHE A 228 30.11 -3.54 -47.62
N GLN A 229 30.87 -3.32 -46.56
CA GLN A 229 32.22 -3.86 -46.39
C GLN A 229 32.30 -4.88 -45.24
N ASN A 230 33.22 -5.83 -45.35
CA ASN A 230 33.48 -6.78 -44.27
C ASN A 230 34.07 -6.04 -43.05
N GLY A 231 33.49 -6.24 -41.87
CA GLY A 231 33.83 -5.54 -40.63
C GLY A 231 33.13 -4.20 -40.44
N GLU A 232 32.19 -3.83 -41.32
CA GLU A 232 31.38 -2.62 -41.17
C GLU A 232 30.30 -2.81 -40.12
N VAL A 233 30.13 -1.83 -39.23
CA VAL A 233 29.00 -1.79 -38.29
C VAL A 233 27.92 -0.89 -38.88
N LEU A 234 26.79 -1.51 -39.20
CA LEU A 234 25.56 -0.86 -39.63
C LEU A 234 24.85 -0.30 -38.42
N THR A 235 24.36 0.91 -38.53
CA THR A 235 23.59 1.62 -37.51
C THR A 235 22.28 2.09 -38.10
N ILE A 236 21.16 1.81 -37.42
CA ILE A 236 19.85 2.37 -37.75
C ILE A 236 19.26 3.12 -36.55
N THR A 237 18.65 4.28 -36.81
CA THR A 237 17.74 4.95 -35.87
C THR A 237 16.33 4.80 -36.43
N PRO A 238 15.55 3.80 -35.95
CA PRO A 238 14.22 3.57 -36.46
C PRO A 238 13.29 4.71 -36.04
N ARG A 239 12.35 5.08 -36.90
CA ARG A 239 11.32 6.09 -36.59
C ARG A 239 9.93 5.51 -36.81
N LYS A 240 9.09 5.61 -35.77
CA LYS A 240 7.75 5.02 -35.73
C LYS A 240 6.75 5.97 -35.08
N GLY A 241 5.60 6.19 -35.72
CA GLY A 241 4.55 7.10 -35.21
C GLY A 241 5.08 8.53 -35.03
N GLY A 242 6.01 8.95 -35.89
CA GLY A 242 6.65 10.27 -35.82
C GLY A 242 7.75 10.43 -34.76
N SER A 243 8.02 9.42 -33.92
CA SER A 243 9.05 9.45 -32.86
C SER A 243 10.21 8.52 -33.18
N ASP A 244 11.44 8.96 -32.86
CA ASP A 244 12.64 8.13 -32.98
C ASP A 244 12.64 7.07 -31.87
N ILE A 245 13.09 5.87 -32.23
CA ILE A 245 13.37 4.74 -31.33
C ILE A 245 14.89 4.68 -31.14
N ASP A 246 15.34 4.03 -30.07
CA ASP A 246 16.76 3.84 -29.80
C ASP A 246 17.49 3.14 -30.96
N GLN A 247 18.77 3.49 -31.07
CA GLN A 247 19.61 3.07 -32.17
C GLN A 247 19.94 1.58 -32.10
N GLN A 248 19.77 0.87 -33.20
CA GLN A 248 20.12 -0.54 -33.35
C GLN A 248 21.33 -0.72 -34.25
N THR A 249 22.12 -1.77 -34.01
CA THR A 249 23.34 -2.05 -34.77
C THR A 249 23.45 -3.49 -35.28
N LEU A 250 24.09 -3.64 -36.44
CA LEU A 250 24.41 -4.95 -37.03
C LEU A 250 25.86 -4.94 -37.51
N THR A 251 26.66 -5.90 -37.06
CA THR A 251 28.01 -6.09 -37.58
C THR A 251 27.97 -6.95 -38.83
N ILE A 252 28.56 -6.45 -39.92
CA ILE A 252 28.61 -7.15 -41.22
C ILE A 252 29.90 -7.95 -41.29
N ASP A 253 29.76 -9.26 -41.46
CA ASP A 253 30.86 -10.17 -41.74
C ASP A 253 30.77 -10.74 -43.17
N ALA A 254 31.71 -11.64 -43.53
CA ALA A 254 31.73 -12.29 -44.83
C ALA A 254 30.53 -13.21 -45.09
N ASN A 255 29.80 -13.63 -44.05
CA ASN A 255 28.68 -14.56 -44.13
C ASN A 255 27.32 -13.86 -43.99
N THR A 256 27.28 -12.60 -43.58
CA THR A 256 26.06 -11.84 -43.41
C THR A 256 25.38 -11.65 -44.77
N ASP A 257 24.12 -12.04 -44.86
CA ASP A 257 23.31 -12.00 -46.07
C ASP A 257 22.12 -11.03 -45.95
N VAL A 258 21.38 -10.90 -47.04
CA VAL A 258 20.19 -10.06 -47.10
C VAL A 258 19.11 -10.55 -46.14
N ASP A 259 18.99 -11.87 -45.90
CA ASP A 259 18.09 -12.42 -44.88
C ASP A 259 18.45 -11.89 -43.48
N ALA A 260 19.74 -11.85 -43.12
CA ALA A 260 20.18 -11.23 -41.88
C ALA A 260 19.88 -9.73 -41.81
N LEU A 261 19.99 -9.00 -42.92
CA LEU A 261 19.63 -7.57 -43.00
C LEU A 261 18.11 -7.36 -42.87
N MET A 262 17.30 -8.22 -43.50
CA MET A 262 15.85 -8.17 -43.38
C MET A 262 15.39 -8.48 -41.96
N LEU A 263 16.03 -9.46 -41.30
CA LEU A 263 15.79 -9.78 -39.90
C LEU A 263 16.17 -8.59 -39.01
N PHE A 264 17.33 -7.96 -39.26
CA PHE A 264 17.74 -6.75 -38.55
C PHE A 264 16.72 -5.61 -38.71
N PHE A 265 16.16 -5.39 -39.91
CA PHE A 265 15.08 -4.41 -40.06
C PHE A 265 13.80 -4.82 -39.34
N LYS A 266 13.39 -6.09 -39.41
CA LYS A 266 12.21 -6.58 -38.69
C LYS A 266 12.33 -6.26 -37.19
N GLU A 267 13.45 -6.67 -36.60
CA GLU A 267 13.74 -6.55 -35.18
C GLU A 267 13.96 -5.09 -34.76
N SER A 268 14.68 -4.28 -35.55
CA SER A 268 14.91 -2.86 -35.23
C SER A 268 13.65 -2.01 -35.27
N PHE A 269 12.66 -2.38 -36.08
CA PHE A 269 11.37 -1.66 -36.16
C PHE A 269 10.28 -2.30 -35.29
N GLY A 270 10.59 -3.36 -34.52
CA GLY A 270 9.62 -4.08 -33.70
C GLY A 270 8.45 -4.63 -34.52
N ILE A 271 8.73 -5.14 -35.72
CA ILE A 271 7.70 -5.65 -36.63
C ILE A 271 7.29 -7.04 -36.18
N GLN A 272 6.11 -7.12 -35.59
CA GLN A 272 5.58 -8.35 -35.03
C GLN A 272 4.82 -9.13 -36.10
N THR A 273 5.38 -10.27 -36.47
CA THR A 273 4.88 -11.16 -37.52
C THR A 273 4.14 -12.35 -36.91
N SER A 274 3.12 -12.88 -37.58
CA SER A 274 2.46 -14.10 -37.13
C SER A 274 3.43 -15.29 -37.10
N GLY A 275 3.71 -15.85 -35.92
CA GLY A 275 4.47 -17.11 -35.77
C GLY A 275 5.59 -17.15 -34.73
N SER A 276 5.90 -16.06 -34.03
CA SER A 276 6.79 -16.11 -32.85
C SER A 276 6.05 -16.73 -31.65
N SER A 277 6.69 -17.62 -30.91
CA SER A 277 6.06 -18.35 -29.79
C SER A 277 5.72 -17.40 -28.62
N GLY A 278 4.45 -17.03 -28.48
CA GLY A 278 3.97 -16.17 -27.37
C GLY A 278 3.04 -15.05 -27.85
N ASP A 279 3.27 -14.56 -29.06
CA ASP A 279 2.49 -13.48 -29.67
C ASP A 279 1.08 -13.94 -30.07
N MET A 280 0.08 -13.09 -29.83
CA MET A 280 -1.19 -13.23 -30.53
C MET A 280 -0.97 -12.88 -31.99
N THR A 281 -1.11 -13.87 -32.86
CA THR A 281 -1.27 -13.62 -34.29
C THR A 281 -2.41 -12.62 -34.47
N PRO A 282 -2.21 -11.51 -35.20
CA PRO A 282 -3.33 -10.64 -35.45
C PRO A 282 -4.41 -11.44 -36.18
N ASP A 283 -5.63 -11.44 -35.62
CA ASP A 283 -6.73 -12.18 -36.23
C ASP A 283 -7.30 -11.28 -37.32
N TYR A 284 -6.75 -11.42 -38.53
CA TYR A 284 -7.13 -10.63 -39.68
C TYR A 284 -8.51 -11.06 -40.22
N THR A 285 -9.56 -11.02 -39.41
CA THR A 285 -10.93 -11.25 -39.86
C THR A 285 -11.49 -9.97 -40.47
N GLY A 286 -10.95 -9.61 -41.63
CA GLY A 286 -11.39 -8.50 -42.47
C GLY A 286 -10.87 -8.69 -43.90
N THR A 287 -11.61 -8.19 -44.90
CA THR A 287 -11.46 -8.53 -46.34
C THR A 287 -10.16 -8.05 -47.03
N ALA A 288 -9.12 -7.72 -46.27
CA ALA A 288 -7.75 -7.56 -46.74
C ALA A 288 -6.79 -7.98 -45.60
N SER A 289 -6.21 -9.17 -45.70
CA SER A 289 -5.26 -9.67 -44.69
C SER A 289 -3.93 -8.92 -44.84
N TRP A 290 -3.71 -7.88 -44.04
CA TRP A 290 -2.43 -7.18 -43.98
C TRP A 290 -1.39 -8.05 -43.27
N THR A 291 -0.30 -8.41 -43.93
CA THR A 291 0.78 -9.19 -43.29
C THR A 291 1.99 -8.28 -43.03
N PRO A 292 2.28 -7.93 -41.77
CA PRO A 292 3.51 -7.23 -41.40
C PRO A 292 4.70 -8.17 -41.61
N GLY A 293 5.87 -7.59 -41.86
CA GLY A 293 7.11 -8.33 -42.06
C GLY A 293 8.04 -7.67 -43.06
N VAL A 294 9.24 -8.21 -43.19
CA VAL A 294 10.23 -7.78 -44.18
C VAL A 294 10.43 -8.89 -45.18
N THR A 295 10.29 -8.57 -46.47
CA THR A 295 10.42 -9.53 -47.57
C THR A 295 11.28 -8.96 -48.69
N ILE A 296 11.85 -9.84 -49.52
CA ILE A 296 12.52 -9.44 -50.76
C ILE A 296 11.82 -10.05 -51.96
N SER A 297 11.46 -9.20 -52.93
CA SER A 297 10.86 -9.64 -54.19
C SER A 297 11.35 -8.77 -55.34
N GLY A 298 11.76 -9.42 -56.44
CA GLY A 298 12.30 -8.71 -57.59
C GLY A 298 13.53 -7.85 -57.27
N GLY A 299 14.35 -8.24 -56.28
CA GLY A 299 15.52 -7.49 -55.82
C GLY A 299 15.21 -6.29 -54.94
N ARG A 300 13.95 -6.03 -54.58
CA ARG A 300 13.56 -4.94 -53.68
C ARG A 300 13.24 -5.51 -52.30
N ILE A 301 13.81 -4.90 -51.27
CA ILE A 301 13.41 -5.12 -49.89
C ILE A 301 12.13 -4.32 -49.65
N GLN A 302 11.09 -4.99 -49.20
CA GLN A 302 9.82 -4.41 -48.81
C GLN A 302 9.63 -4.62 -47.30
N ILE A 303 9.45 -3.52 -46.58
CA ILE A 303 9.17 -3.49 -45.15
C ILE A 303 7.69 -3.13 -44.99
N ASN A 304 6.91 -4.06 -44.46
CA ASN A 304 5.53 -3.86 -44.05
C ASN A 304 5.48 -3.72 -42.53
N GLY A 305 5.15 -2.53 -42.04
CA GLY A 305 5.04 -2.24 -40.61
C GLY A 305 3.77 -2.79 -39.96
N ASN A 306 3.71 -2.67 -38.64
CA ASN A 306 2.49 -2.94 -37.86
C ASN A 306 1.39 -1.94 -38.25
N MET A 307 0.13 -2.34 -38.12
CA MET A 307 -1.04 -1.48 -38.42
C MET A 307 -1.20 -0.36 -37.37
N GLY A 308 -1.94 0.69 -37.72
CA GLY A 308 -2.19 1.83 -36.83
C GLY A 308 -1.29 3.02 -37.15
N THR A 309 -1.87 4.21 -37.19
CA THR A 309 -1.13 5.47 -37.36
C THR A 309 -0.01 5.66 -36.33
N GLY A 310 -0.17 5.12 -35.11
CA GLY A 310 0.87 5.14 -34.07
C GLY A 310 2.09 4.25 -34.38
N ASN A 311 1.93 3.32 -35.32
CA ASN A 311 2.97 2.42 -35.82
C ASN A 311 3.51 2.82 -37.20
N ASP A 312 3.09 3.98 -37.73
CA ASP A 312 3.49 4.44 -39.06
C ASP A 312 5.01 4.56 -39.17
N LEU A 313 5.60 3.85 -40.14
CA LEU A 313 7.05 3.80 -40.33
C LEU A 313 7.52 4.96 -41.19
N ASP A 314 8.61 5.59 -40.77
CA ASP A 314 9.30 6.61 -41.55
C ASP A 314 10.76 6.23 -41.75
N TRP A 315 11.28 6.49 -42.95
CA TRP A 315 12.67 6.24 -43.31
C TRP A 315 13.40 7.54 -43.67
N PRO A 316 14.04 8.21 -42.70
CA PRO A 316 14.86 9.39 -42.98
C PRO A 316 16.03 9.06 -43.93
N THR A 317 16.48 10.04 -44.72
CA THR A 317 17.60 9.88 -45.66
C THR A 317 18.95 9.56 -45.02
N ALA A 318 19.11 9.78 -43.72
CA ALA A 318 20.32 9.48 -42.93
C ALA A 318 20.13 8.37 -41.89
N SER A 319 19.03 7.61 -41.99
CA SER A 319 18.67 6.59 -40.99
C SER A 319 19.60 5.39 -40.98
N LEU A 320 20.34 5.12 -42.06
CA LEU A 320 21.24 3.97 -42.18
C LEU A 320 22.69 4.44 -42.36
N GLN A 321 23.55 4.14 -41.38
CA GLN A 321 24.93 4.62 -41.33
C GLN A 321 25.91 3.47 -41.21
N GLY A 322 27.00 3.54 -41.97
CA GLY A 322 28.10 2.58 -41.90
C GLY A 322 29.33 3.19 -41.21
N SER A 323 29.92 2.43 -40.28
CA SER A 323 31.10 2.85 -39.50
C SER A 323 32.35 3.14 -40.35
N LEU A 324 32.44 2.58 -41.56
CA LEU A 324 33.62 2.66 -42.43
C LEU A 324 33.51 3.67 -43.60
N GLY A 325 32.51 4.55 -43.59
CA GLY A 325 32.62 5.82 -44.31
C GLY A 325 31.43 6.25 -45.18
N GLY A 326 30.20 6.25 -44.65
CA GLY A 326 29.12 7.04 -45.23
C GLY A 326 27.70 6.58 -44.90
N THR A 327 26.72 7.41 -45.26
CA THR A 327 25.30 7.03 -45.28
C THR A 327 25.08 5.95 -46.33
N ILE A 328 24.56 4.80 -45.93
CA ILE A 328 24.23 3.69 -46.84
C ILE A 328 22.84 3.95 -47.40
N ASN A 329 22.76 4.28 -48.67
CA ASN A 329 21.49 4.62 -49.30
C ASN A 329 20.91 3.43 -50.06
N LEU A 330 19.89 2.78 -49.48
CA LEU A 330 19.11 1.73 -50.12
C LEU A 330 17.96 2.26 -51.01
N GLY A 331 17.79 3.58 -51.10
CA GLY A 331 16.72 4.22 -51.87
C GLY A 331 15.34 3.96 -51.28
N MET A 332 15.24 3.90 -49.95
CA MET A 332 14.00 3.57 -49.25
C MET A 332 12.94 4.65 -49.48
N THR A 333 11.81 4.24 -50.04
CA THR A 333 10.68 5.10 -50.36
C THR A 333 9.43 4.55 -49.70
N LYS A 334 8.76 5.37 -48.90
CA LYS A 334 7.45 5.05 -48.34
C LYS A 334 6.40 5.12 -49.44
N THR A 335 5.78 3.99 -49.75
CA THR A 335 4.75 3.88 -50.79
C THR A 335 3.33 3.85 -50.21
N GLN A 336 3.22 3.57 -48.92
CA GLN A 336 1.95 3.49 -48.20
C GLN A 336 2.16 3.91 -46.74
N ALA A 337 1.26 4.71 -46.20
CA ALA A 337 1.22 5.06 -44.78
C ALA A 337 0.29 4.11 -44.01
N ALA A 338 0.56 3.91 -42.73
CA ALA A 338 -0.34 3.18 -41.84
C ALA A 338 -1.64 3.99 -41.62
N ASP A 339 -2.76 3.28 -41.45
CA ASP A 339 -4.07 3.86 -41.15
C ASP A 339 -4.58 3.40 -39.78
N GLY A 340 -5.71 3.99 -39.35
CA GLY A 340 -6.41 3.60 -38.15
C GLY A 340 -6.07 4.40 -36.89
N GLU A 341 -7.10 4.56 -36.05
CA GLU A 341 -7.02 5.25 -34.77
C GLU A 341 -5.99 4.58 -33.86
N SER A 342 -5.12 5.38 -33.24
CA SER A 342 -4.05 4.86 -32.39
C SER A 342 -3.77 5.77 -31.20
N ALA A 343 -3.22 5.18 -30.14
CA ALA A 343 -2.64 5.91 -29.02
C ALA A 343 -1.30 5.31 -28.63
N ILE A 344 -0.37 6.15 -28.20
CA ILE A 344 0.96 5.76 -27.74
C ILE A 344 1.05 6.08 -26.26
N SER A 345 1.59 5.14 -25.49
CA SER A 345 1.99 5.34 -24.11
C SER A 345 3.45 4.96 -23.94
N GLN A 346 4.21 5.75 -23.20
CA GLN A 346 5.56 5.41 -22.79
C GLN A 346 5.61 5.42 -21.27
N PHE A 347 6.09 4.33 -20.68
CA PHE A 347 6.21 4.20 -19.24
C PHE A 347 7.43 3.35 -18.89
N VAL A 348 7.82 3.41 -17.62
CA VAL A 348 9.00 2.72 -17.12
C VAL A 348 8.54 1.60 -16.17
N VAL A 349 9.02 0.40 -16.43
CA VAL A 349 8.95 -0.75 -15.50
C VAL A 349 10.31 -0.97 -14.85
N TYR A 350 10.37 -1.76 -13.77
CA TYR A 350 11.61 -2.00 -13.04
C TYR A 350 11.96 -3.48 -13.03
N ASP A 351 13.23 -3.81 -13.29
CA ASP A 351 13.72 -5.20 -13.16
C ASP A 351 13.96 -5.60 -11.69
N SER A 352 14.38 -6.84 -11.44
CA SER A 352 14.61 -7.36 -10.09
C SER A 352 15.76 -6.67 -9.34
N LEU A 353 16.62 -5.91 -10.02
CA LEU A 353 17.65 -5.05 -9.43
C LEU A 353 17.18 -3.59 -9.29
N GLY A 354 16.00 -3.26 -9.80
CA GLY A 354 15.40 -1.93 -9.77
C GLY A 354 15.93 -0.99 -10.83
N GLN A 355 16.53 -1.52 -11.91
CA GLN A 355 16.87 -0.69 -13.05
C GLN A 355 15.62 -0.34 -13.85
N PRO A 356 15.48 0.93 -14.30
CA PRO A 356 14.37 1.32 -15.14
C PRO A 356 14.49 0.71 -16.54
N VAL A 357 13.38 0.17 -17.03
CA VAL A 357 13.20 -0.41 -18.37
C VAL A 357 12.09 0.36 -19.07
N ASN A 358 12.39 0.98 -20.22
CA ASN A 358 11.43 1.80 -20.96
C ASN A 358 10.55 0.93 -21.85
N VAL A 359 9.24 1.01 -21.64
CA VAL A 359 8.24 0.32 -22.45
C VAL A 359 7.43 1.34 -23.24
N ARG A 360 7.42 1.16 -24.56
CA ARG A 360 6.53 1.86 -25.49
C ARG A 360 5.36 0.94 -25.84
N LEU A 361 4.15 1.38 -25.52
CA LEU A 361 2.91 0.69 -25.86
C LEU A 361 2.18 1.49 -26.93
N THR A 362 1.89 0.86 -28.06
CA THR A 362 1.07 1.44 -29.13
C THR A 362 -0.23 0.66 -29.25
N THR A 363 -1.36 1.30 -28.99
CA THR A 363 -2.69 0.70 -29.14
C THR A 363 -3.32 1.15 -30.46
N VAL A 364 -4.02 0.25 -31.14
CA VAL A 364 -4.71 0.50 -32.41
C VAL A 364 -6.14 -0.06 -32.39
N LEU A 365 -7.08 0.66 -33.01
CA LEU A 365 -8.44 0.17 -33.20
C LEU A 365 -8.47 -0.90 -34.30
N GLU A 366 -8.75 -2.15 -33.91
CA GLU A 366 -8.73 -3.31 -34.82
C GLU A 366 -10.12 -3.63 -35.38
N SER A 367 -11.18 -3.49 -34.57
CA SER A 367 -12.55 -3.66 -35.05
C SER A 367 -13.57 -2.96 -34.18
N THR A 368 -14.69 -2.59 -34.81
CA THR A 368 -15.88 -2.04 -34.15
C THR A 368 -17.07 -2.93 -34.49
N GLU A 369 -17.44 -3.84 -33.61
CA GLU A 369 -18.67 -4.63 -33.72
C GLU A 369 -19.79 -4.01 -32.90
N THR A 370 -21.04 -4.36 -33.22
CA THR A 370 -22.23 -3.82 -32.52
C THR A 370 -22.21 -4.04 -31.01
N ASN A 371 -21.54 -5.10 -30.53
CA ASN A 371 -21.50 -5.47 -29.11
C ASN A 371 -20.11 -5.35 -28.48
N ALA A 372 -19.06 -5.17 -29.27
CA ALA A 372 -17.68 -5.10 -28.79
C ALA A 372 -16.80 -4.23 -29.67
N THR A 373 -15.99 -3.38 -29.06
CA THR A 373 -14.88 -2.70 -29.75
C THR A 373 -13.57 -3.37 -29.35
N VAL A 374 -12.76 -3.75 -30.34
CA VAL A 374 -11.50 -4.47 -30.13
C VAL A 374 -10.34 -3.53 -30.42
N PHE A 375 -9.44 -3.40 -29.45
CA PHE A 375 -8.16 -2.73 -29.61
C PHE A 375 -7.04 -3.75 -29.49
N ARG A 376 -6.00 -3.56 -30.30
CA ARG A 376 -4.75 -4.29 -30.21
C ARG A 376 -3.67 -3.41 -29.63
N PHE A 377 -2.78 -3.99 -28.85
CA PHE A 377 -1.55 -3.32 -28.44
C PHE A 377 -0.32 -3.99 -29.04
N TYR A 378 0.69 -3.17 -29.29
CA TYR A 378 2.06 -3.55 -29.64
C TYR A 378 2.96 -2.96 -28.56
N ALA A 379 3.71 -3.80 -27.86
CA ALA A 379 4.66 -3.37 -26.84
C ALA A 379 6.09 -3.55 -27.36
N GLU A 380 6.90 -2.51 -27.13
CA GLU A 380 8.28 -2.43 -27.58
C GLU A 380 9.17 -1.90 -26.45
N SER A 381 10.38 -2.45 -26.32
CA SER A 381 11.43 -1.93 -25.46
C SER A 381 12.78 -2.09 -26.14
N ALA A 382 13.58 -1.03 -26.13
CA ALA A 382 14.97 -1.10 -26.58
C ALA A 382 15.92 -1.63 -25.50
N ASP A 383 15.42 -1.74 -24.27
CA ASP A 383 16.15 -2.29 -23.12
C ASP A 383 16.04 -3.82 -23.06
N ASP A 384 15.40 -4.45 -24.06
CA ASP A 384 15.43 -5.89 -24.28
C ASP A 384 16.84 -6.32 -24.72
N GLU A 385 17.43 -7.33 -24.08
CA GLU A 385 18.79 -7.79 -24.43
C GLU A 385 18.83 -8.49 -25.79
N ASP A 386 17.69 -9.06 -26.19
CA ASP A 386 17.51 -9.56 -27.54
C ASP A 386 17.54 -8.42 -28.56
N ARG A 387 17.99 -8.71 -29.79
CA ARG A 387 18.03 -7.71 -30.86
C ARG A 387 16.63 -7.26 -31.29
N ASP A 388 15.61 -8.05 -31.00
CA ASP A 388 14.21 -7.75 -31.28
C ASP A 388 13.64 -6.82 -30.20
N ILE A 389 13.26 -5.60 -30.56
CA ILE A 389 12.68 -4.67 -29.57
C ILE A 389 11.23 -5.02 -29.22
N ALA A 390 10.62 -6.01 -29.89
CA ALA A 390 9.23 -6.39 -29.70
C ALA A 390 9.05 -7.32 -28.49
N ILE A 391 8.45 -6.79 -27.42
CA ILE A 391 8.31 -7.51 -26.13
C ILE A 391 6.92 -8.12 -25.88
N GLY A 392 6.01 -7.98 -26.85
CA GLY A 392 4.71 -8.67 -26.84
C GLY A 392 3.57 -7.91 -27.52
N ASN A 393 2.45 -8.62 -27.71
CA ASN A 393 1.19 -8.07 -28.19
C ASN A 393 -0.04 -8.82 -27.67
N GLY A 394 -1.18 -8.19 -27.89
CA GLY A 394 -2.47 -8.81 -27.67
C GLY A 394 -3.61 -7.85 -27.90
N ILE A 395 -4.81 -8.28 -27.49
CA ILE A 395 -6.05 -7.53 -27.67
C ILE A 395 -6.73 -7.31 -26.34
N PHE A 396 -7.46 -6.20 -26.23
CA PHE A 396 -8.40 -5.96 -25.15
C PHE A 396 -9.71 -5.39 -25.74
N LYS A 397 -10.82 -5.64 -25.05
CA LYS A 397 -12.17 -5.41 -25.59
C LYS A 397 -12.98 -4.48 -24.69
N PHE A 398 -13.79 -3.62 -25.31
CA PHE A 398 -14.81 -2.83 -24.65
C PHE A 398 -16.19 -3.31 -25.04
N ASP A 399 -17.14 -3.32 -24.10
CA ASP A 399 -18.54 -3.59 -24.40
C ASP A 399 -19.19 -2.44 -25.19
N GLY A 400 -20.44 -2.62 -25.63
CA GLY A 400 -21.20 -1.57 -26.32
C GLY A 400 -21.47 -0.29 -25.50
N SER A 401 -21.13 -0.28 -24.20
CA SER A 401 -21.17 0.90 -23.33
C SER A 401 -19.79 1.51 -23.12
N GLY A 402 -18.73 1.01 -23.77
CA GLY A 402 -17.36 1.48 -23.65
C GLY A 402 -16.66 1.06 -22.36
N LYS A 403 -17.17 0.04 -21.65
CA LYS A 403 -16.52 -0.51 -20.44
C LYS A 403 -15.64 -1.71 -20.81
N TYR A 404 -14.45 -1.76 -20.23
CA TYR A 404 -13.56 -2.91 -20.38
C TYR A 404 -14.17 -4.18 -19.78
N PHE A 405 -14.00 -5.30 -20.48
CA PHE A 405 -14.28 -6.64 -19.94
C PHE A 405 -13.17 -7.61 -20.35
N LEU A 406 -12.80 -8.49 -19.42
CA LEU A 406 -11.84 -9.57 -19.67
C LEU A 406 -12.44 -10.58 -20.64
N SER A 407 -11.69 -10.96 -21.68
CA SER A 407 -12.09 -12.03 -22.61
C SER A 407 -11.10 -13.19 -22.55
N ASP A 408 -11.55 -14.42 -22.78
CA ASP A 408 -10.70 -15.62 -22.70
C ASP A 408 -9.53 -15.61 -23.71
N ASP A 409 -9.66 -14.82 -24.78
CA ASP A 409 -8.64 -14.65 -25.82
C ASP A 409 -7.65 -13.51 -25.52
N GLU A 410 -7.79 -12.80 -24.40
CA GLU A 410 -6.92 -11.68 -24.04
C GLU A 410 -5.52 -12.15 -23.65
N ARG A 411 -4.51 -11.64 -24.35
CA ARG A 411 -3.12 -11.72 -23.92
C ARG A 411 -2.63 -10.34 -23.56
N ASN A 412 -2.21 -10.19 -22.33
CA ASN A 412 -1.80 -8.92 -21.74
C ASN A 412 -0.44 -9.02 -21.05
N THR A 413 0.34 -10.06 -21.37
CA THR A 413 1.68 -10.27 -20.80
C THR A 413 2.75 -9.77 -21.76
N LEU A 414 3.77 -9.14 -21.19
CA LEU A 414 4.99 -8.71 -21.85
C LEU A 414 6.14 -9.57 -21.36
N SER A 415 7.06 -9.93 -22.24
CA SER A 415 8.27 -10.68 -21.92
C SER A 415 9.46 -9.84 -22.33
N ILE A 416 10.35 -9.54 -21.37
CA ILE A 416 11.54 -8.72 -21.60
C ILE A 416 12.74 -9.54 -21.15
N ASP A 417 13.66 -9.81 -22.06
CA ASP A 417 14.91 -10.49 -21.74
C ASP A 417 15.93 -9.50 -21.16
N ARG A 418 16.52 -9.88 -20.03
CA ARG A 418 17.44 -9.07 -19.24
C ARG A 418 18.80 -9.79 -19.10
N PRO A 419 19.89 -9.03 -18.89
CA PRO A 419 21.23 -9.57 -18.67
C PRO A 419 21.28 -10.77 -17.72
N VAL A 420 22.16 -11.74 -18.01
CA VAL A 420 22.32 -13.06 -17.35
C VAL A 420 22.42 -13.03 -15.81
N ASN A 421 22.65 -11.87 -15.20
CA ASN A 421 22.68 -11.66 -13.74
C ASN A 421 21.35 -11.18 -13.14
N ILE A 422 20.26 -11.22 -13.90
CA ILE A 422 18.90 -10.80 -13.56
C ILE A 422 17.96 -11.97 -13.88
N ASP A 423 16.85 -12.09 -13.16
CA ASP A 423 15.80 -13.06 -13.52
C ASP A 423 15.25 -12.70 -14.91
N THR A 424 15.41 -13.62 -15.87
CA THR A 424 15.06 -13.42 -17.29
C THR A 424 14.34 -14.66 -17.84
N PRO A 425 13.26 -14.49 -18.64
CA PRO A 425 12.63 -13.22 -19.00
C PRO A 425 11.82 -12.61 -17.83
N MET A 426 11.91 -11.29 -17.70
CA MET A 426 11.02 -10.50 -16.85
C MET A 426 9.63 -10.49 -17.49
N THR A 427 8.60 -10.90 -16.74
CA THR A 427 7.22 -10.96 -17.24
C THR A 427 6.34 -9.89 -16.59
N VAL A 428 5.77 -9.00 -17.39
CA VAL A 428 4.86 -7.93 -16.92
C VAL A 428 3.45 -8.19 -17.41
N THR A 429 2.47 -8.23 -16.50
CA THR A 429 1.05 -8.32 -16.85
C THR A 429 0.41 -6.92 -16.87
N LEU A 430 -0.18 -6.54 -18.01
CA LEU A 430 -0.88 -5.29 -18.20
C LEU A 430 -2.36 -5.41 -17.77
N ASP A 431 -2.80 -4.56 -16.84
CA ASP A 431 -4.20 -4.45 -16.45
C ASP A 431 -4.89 -3.27 -17.16
N PHE A 432 -5.84 -3.60 -18.03
CA PHE A 432 -6.64 -2.65 -18.80
C PHE A 432 -7.97 -2.28 -18.13
N SER A 433 -8.25 -2.75 -16.90
CA SER A 433 -9.51 -2.55 -16.19
C SER A 433 -9.89 -1.09 -15.91
N LYS A 434 -8.91 -0.17 -15.99
CA LYS A 434 -9.11 1.28 -15.83
C LYS A 434 -9.17 2.04 -17.16
N LEU A 435 -9.17 1.35 -18.30
CA LEU A 435 -9.42 1.94 -19.60
C LEU A 435 -10.93 2.12 -19.85
N SER A 436 -11.24 3.15 -20.63
CA SER A 436 -12.58 3.44 -21.14
C SER A 436 -12.55 3.48 -22.66
N GLY A 437 -13.51 2.83 -23.32
CA GLY A 437 -13.76 2.96 -24.76
C GLY A 437 -14.62 4.18 -25.12
N ILE A 438 -14.89 5.05 -24.14
CA ILE A 438 -15.65 6.29 -24.31
C ILE A 438 -14.66 7.45 -24.37
N SER A 439 -14.39 7.94 -25.57
CA SER A 439 -13.72 9.22 -25.82
C SER A 439 -14.47 10.02 -26.89
N THR A 440 -14.18 11.31 -27.01
CA THR A 440 -14.71 12.16 -28.08
C THR A 440 -13.67 12.35 -29.16
N ALA A 441 -14.10 12.59 -30.41
CA ALA A 441 -13.18 12.86 -31.51
C ALA A 441 -12.24 14.07 -31.25
N SER A 442 -12.66 15.03 -30.42
CA SER A 442 -11.85 16.19 -30.03
C SER A 442 -10.82 15.87 -28.94
N ALA A 443 -11.09 14.87 -28.09
CA ALA A 443 -10.16 14.43 -27.04
C ALA A 443 -9.18 13.37 -27.56
N GLY A 444 -9.57 12.62 -28.60
CA GLY A 444 -8.77 11.55 -29.20
C GLY A 444 -8.56 10.36 -28.26
N SER A 445 -7.71 9.42 -28.69
CA SER A 445 -7.29 8.29 -27.86
C SER A 445 -6.09 8.66 -27.00
N SER A 446 -6.15 8.31 -25.71
CA SER A 446 -5.05 8.52 -24.76
C SER A 446 -4.93 7.36 -23.79
N ILE A 447 -3.70 6.98 -23.48
CA ILE A 447 -3.38 5.90 -22.54
C ILE A 447 -2.12 6.26 -21.73
N SER A 448 -2.12 5.93 -20.45
CA SER A 448 -1.03 6.24 -19.52
C SER A 448 -0.94 5.18 -18.42
N LEU A 449 0.25 4.99 -17.86
CA LEU A 449 0.44 4.17 -16.66
C LEU A 449 -0.27 4.84 -15.47
N ASN A 450 -1.15 4.09 -14.80
CA ASN A 450 -1.81 4.54 -13.58
C ASN A 450 -1.01 4.16 -12.34
N SER A 451 -0.59 2.90 -12.26
CA SER A 451 0.10 2.33 -11.11
C SER A 451 0.83 1.07 -11.54
N GLN A 452 1.91 0.75 -10.84
CA GLN A 452 2.64 -0.51 -10.96
C GLN A 452 3.09 -0.99 -9.58
N ASP A 453 3.43 -2.27 -9.46
CA ASP A 453 3.98 -2.87 -8.24
C ASP A 453 5.51 -2.81 -8.14
N GLY A 454 6.21 -2.71 -9.27
CA GLY A 454 7.65 -2.57 -9.30
C GLY A 454 8.16 -1.17 -8.94
N SER A 455 9.38 -1.12 -8.41
CA SER A 455 10.04 0.11 -7.99
C SER A 455 11.56 -0.06 -7.92
N GLY A 456 12.28 1.04 -8.19
CA GLY A 456 13.71 1.12 -7.90
C GLY A 456 13.99 1.03 -6.38
N PRO A 457 15.25 0.81 -5.98
CA PRO A 457 15.62 0.75 -4.57
C PRO A 457 15.28 2.07 -3.87
N GLY A 458 14.83 1.99 -2.63
CA GLY A 458 14.45 3.16 -1.84
C GLY A 458 14.84 3.04 -0.39
N THR A 459 15.14 4.16 0.25
CA THR A 459 15.38 4.22 1.70
C THR A 459 14.11 4.61 2.44
N LEU A 460 13.83 3.98 3.59
CA LEU A 460 12.70 4.37 4.42
C LEU A 460 12.98 5.73 5.07
N THR A 461 12.24 6.77 4.66
CA THR A 461 12.45 8.16 5.12
C THR A 461 11.61 8.49 6.35
N THR A 462 10.34 8.07 6.35
CA THR A 462 9.39 8.38 7.41
C THR A 462 8.33 7.29 7.49
N PHE A 463 7.50 7.33 8.53
CA PHE A 463 6.36 6.45 8.68
C PHE A 463 5.13 7.25 9.13
N VAL A 464 3.95 6.73 8.80
CA VAL A 464 2.67 7.27 9.22
C VAL A 464 1.81 6.13 9.71
N ILE A 465 1.18 6.31 10.87
CA ILE A 465 0.22 5.36 11.42
C ILE A 465 -1.19 5.88 11.09
N ASP A 466 -2.03 5.03 10.48
CA ASP A 466 -3.39 5.40 10.11
C ASP A 466 -4.41 5.17 11.25
N GLU A 467 -5.68 5.52 11.00
CA GLU A 467 -6.75 5.40 12.00
C GLU A 467 -7.08 3.93 12.35
N VAL A 468 -6.81 3.01 11.42
CA VAL A 468 -6.97 1.57 11.64
C VAL A 468 -5.69 0.93 12.21
N GLY A 469 -4.68 1.73 12.56
CA GLY A 469 -3.44 1.30 13.19
C GLY A 469 -2.42 0.66 12.26
N LYS A 470 -2.58 0.72 10.94
CA LYS A 470 -1.53 0.29 10.01
C LYS A 470 -0.37 1.26 10.05
N VAL A 471 0.82 0.72 10.13
CA VAL A 471 2.08 1.44 10.09
C VAL A 471 2.56 1.46 8.65
N ASN A 472 2.41 2.60 7.98
CA ASN A 472 2.80 2.78 6.60
C ASN A 472 4.17 3.46 6.55
N GLY A 473 5.17 2.80 5.97
CA GLY A 473 6.47 3.37 5.68
C GLY A 473 6.46 4.13 4.34
N VAL A 474 7.04 5.32 4.31
CA VAL A 474 7.17 6.16 3.12
C VAL A 474 8.64 6.21 2.72
N PHE A 475 8.92 5.75 1.50
CA PHE A 475 10.26 5.66 0.95
C PHE A 475 10.58 6.89 0.08
N ASP A 476 11.87 7.17 -0.10
CA ASP A 476 12.37 8.28 -0.93
C ASP A 476 12.02 8.14 -2.43
N ASN A 477 11.86 6.90 -2.90
CA ASN A 477 11.37 6.55 -4.24
C ASN A 477 9.84 6.78 -4.40
N GLY A 478 9.16 7.28 -3.36
CA GLY A 478 7.73 7.59 -3.36
C GLY A 478 6.81 6.39 -3.11
N VAL A 479 7.38 5.19 -2.92
CA VAL A 479 6.62 3.98 -2.57
C VAL A 479 6.15 4.06 -1.12
N ILE A 480 4.95 3.55 -0.86
CA ILE A 480 4.40 3.38 0.48
C ILE A 480 4.16 1.89 0.73
N LYS A 481 4.76 1.33 1.78
CA LYS A 481 4.56 -0.08 2.19
C LYS A 481 3.99 -0.18 3.59
N VAL A 482 3.17 -1.20 3.83
CA VAL A 482 2.66 -1.51 5.17
C VAL A 482 3.68 -2.34 5.92
N LEU A 483 4.17 -1.85 7.06
CA LEU A 483 5.19 -2.51 7.90
C LEU A 483 4.55 -3.39 8.98
N GLY A 484 3.32 -3.09 9.37
CA GLY A 484 2.57 -3.84 10.38
C GLY A 484 1.27 -3.14 10.75
N GLN A 485 0.51 -3.72 11.67
CA GLN A 485 -0.71 -3.11 12.20
C GLN A 485 -0.80 -3.26 13.71
N ILE A 486 -1.02 -2.16 14.43
CA ILE A 486 -1.08 -2.15 15.89
C ILE A 486 -2.27 -2.96 16.40
N ILE A 487 -2.05 -3.74 17.46
CA ILE A 487 -3.11 -4.52 18.11
C ILE A 487 -3.75 -3.69 19.24
N LEU A 488 -5.08 -3.67 19.27
CA LEU A 488 -5.82 -3.23 20.45
C LEU A 488 -6.47 -4.42 21.16
N ALA A 489 -6.42 -4.39 22.48
CA ALA A 489 -7.06 -5.37 23.34
C ALA A 489 -8.27 -4.77 24.04
N ARG A 490 -9.39 -5.49 24.04
CA ARG A 490 -10.57 -5.15 24.85
C ARG A 490 -10.85 -6.24 25.87
N PHE A 491 -11.35 -5.85 27.03
CA PHE A 491 -11.73 -6.75 28.11
C PHE A 491 -13.24 -6.70 28.33
N SER A 492 -13.85 -7.85 28.59
CA SER A 492 -15.27 -7.91 28.95
C SER A 492 -15.55 -7.18 30.27
N ASN A 493 -14.58 -7.22 31.20
CA ASN A 493 -14.64 -6.48 32.46
C ASN A 493 -13.31 -5.74 32.75
N PRO A 494 -13.16 -4.48 32.30
CA PRO A 494 -11.95 -3.70 32.57
C PRO A 494 -11.67 -3.49 34.06
N GLN A 495 -12.69 -3.53 34.92
CA GLN A 495 -12.53 -3.36 36.38
C GLN A 495 -11.82 -4.54 37.05
N GLY A 496 -11.74 -5.69 36.37
CA GLY A 496 -10.99 -6.85 36.85
C GLY A 496 -9.49 -6.79 36.53
N LEU A 497 -9.02 -5.74 35.84
CA LEU A 497 -7.61 -5.56 35.52
C LEU A 497 -6.81 -5.17 36.76
N ILE A 498 -5.57 -5.64 36.82
CA ILE A 498 -4.65 -5.37 37.92
C ILE A 498 -3.63 -4.35 37.45
N GLN A 499 -3.49 -3.24 38.16
CA GLN A 499 -2.49 -2.21 37.84
C GLN A 499 -1.08 -2.71 38.22
N VAL A 500 -0.10 -2.51 37.32
CA VAL A 500 1.28 -3.00 37.48
C VAL A 500 2.29 -1.85 37.52
N GLY A 501 1.80 -0.62 37.64
CA GLY A 501 2.58 0.61 37.60
C GLY A 501 2.65 1.22 36.20
N SER A 502 3.16 2.45 36.10
CA SER A 502 3.39 3.18 34.83
C SER A 502 2.19 3.17 33.87
N ASP A 503 0.98 3.36 34.42
CA ASP A 503 -0.30 3.36 33.66
C ASP A 503 -0.58 2.09 32.86
N ALA A 504 -0.01 0.98 33.32
CA ALA A 504 -0.09 -0.32 32.69
C ALA A 504 -0.86 -1.33 33.56
N TYR A 505 -1.57 -2.23 32.89
CA TYR A 505 -2.52 -3.17 33.46
C TYR A 505 -2.22 -4.59 33.01
N ARG A 506 -2.41 -5.57 33.89
CA ARG A 506 -2.37 -7.01 33.56
C ARG A 506 -3.75 -7.63 33.73
N VAL A 507 -3.96 -8.73 33.01
CA VAL A 507 -5.17 -9.53 33.08
C VAL A 507 -5.34 -10.07 34.49
N GLY A 508 -6.50 -9.81 35.11
CA GLY A 508 -6.87 -10.40 36.38
C GLY A 508 -7.85 -11.57 36.19
N ILE A 509 -8.13 -12.29 37.27
CA ILE A 509 -9.03 -13.45 37.22
C ILE A 509 -10.46 -13.03 36.80
N SER A 510 -10.87 -11.82 37.16
CA SER A 510 -12.22 -11.29 36.89
C SER A 510 -12.31 -10.43 35.63
N SER A 511 -11.19 -10.12 34.94
CA SER A 511 -11.24 -9.29 33.72
C SER A 511 -11.75 -10.04 32.50
N GLY A 512 -11.64 -11.38 32.52
CA GLY A 512 -11.75 -12.22 31.33
C GLY A 512 -10.46 -12.17 30.48
N LEU A 513 -10.43 -12.99 29.43
CA LEU A 513 -9.33 -13.01 28.48
C LEU A 513 -9.35 -11.76 27.58
N PRO A 514 -8.17 -11.28 27.14
CA PRO A 514 -8.07 -10.17 26.21
C PRO A 514 -8.64 -10.54 24.83
N SER A 515 -9.52 -9.70 24.29
CA SER A 515 -9.97 -9.77 22.91
C SER A 515 -9.07 -8.87 22.05
N GLU A 516 -8.10 -9.47 21.37
CA GLU A 516 -7.06 -8.77 20.60
C GLU A 516 -7.46 -8.69 19.13
N ASN A 517 -7.76 -7.48 18.64
CA ASN A 517 -8.25 -7.25 17.28
C ASN A 517 -7.67 -5.94 16.71
N PRO A 518 -7.72 -5.76 15.38
CA PRO A 518 -7.39 -4.48 14.76
C PRO A 518 -8.25 -3.32 15.30
N PRO A 519 -7.71 -2.09 15.36
CA PRO A 519 -8.49 -0.89 15.64
C PRO A 519 -9.70 -0.73 14.71
N GLY A 520 -10.79 -0.18 15.23
CA GLY A 520 -12.04 0.04 14.48
C GLY A 520 -12.84 -1.22 14.17
N GLN A 521 -12.37 -2.42 14.56
CA GLN A 521 -13.08 -3.68 14.36
C GLN A 521 -13.54 -4.31 15.67
N PHE A 522 -14.60 -5.13 15.61
CA PHE A 522 -15.12 -5.90 16.75
C PHE A 522 -15.41 -5.08 18.02
N GLY A 523 -15.72 -3.79 17.86
CA GLY A 523 -15.99 -2.86 18.96
C GLY A 523 -14.74 -2.35 19.68
N ASN A 524 -13.56 -2.50 19.08
CA ASN A 524 -12.38 -1.72 19.44
C ASN A 524 -12.52 -0.30 18.89
N GLY A 525 -12.00 0.66 19.64
CA GLY A 525 -11.85 2.05 19.21
C GLY A 525 -10.87 2.18 18.05
N THR A 526 -10.81 3.38 17.48
CA THR A 526 -9.86 3.74 16.44
C THR A 526 -8.61 4.38 17.04
N ILE A 527 -7.54 4.49 16.26
CA ILE A 527 -6.30 5.16 16.66
C ILE A 527 -6.28 6.55 16.07
N ARG A 528 -5.80 7.53 16.85
CA ARG A 528 -5.44 8.84 16.35
C ARG A 528 -3.93 8.98 16.43
N SER A 529 -3.32 9.10 15.26
CA SER A 529 -1.87 9.29 15.11
C SER A 529 -1.45 10.73 15.43
N GLY A 530 -0.25 10.89 15.97
CA GLY A 530 0.28 12.18 16.41
C GLY A 530 -0.57 12.80 17.51
N ALA A 531 -1.06 12.00 18.46
CA ALA A 531 -1.90 12.47 19.55
C ALA A 531 -1.67 11.66 20.83
N ILE A 532 -2.00 12.24 21.97
CA ILE A 532 -1.88 11.60 23.29
C ILE A 532 -3.20 11.77 24.04
N GLU A 533 -3.63 10.70 24.73
CA GLU A 533 -4.73 10.75 25.68
C GLU A 533 -4.25 11.30 27.03
N LEU A 534 -4.90 12.35 27.53
CA LEU A 534 -4.63 12.94 28.84
C LEU A 534 -5.28 12.13 29.97
N SER A 535 -4.89 12.42 31.21
CA SER A 535 -5.61 11.97 32.40
C SER A 535 -7.08 12.38 32.33
N ASN A 536 -7.99 11.49 32.75
CA ASN A 536 -9.41 11.85 32.92
C ASN A 536 -9.72 12.47 34.30
N THR A 537 -8.69 12.81 35.07
CA THR A 537 -8.84 13.45 36.38
C THR A 537 -9.24 14.91 36.25
N ASP A 538 -10.36 15.29 36.86
CA ASP A 538 -10.75 16.69 37.07
C ASP A 538 -10.22 17.19 38.43
N ILE A 539 -9.19 18.04 38.40
CA ILE A 539 -8.56 18.60 39.61
C ILE A 539 -9.58 19.40 40.44
N GLY A 540 -10.44 20.18 39.80
CA GLY A 540 -11.41 21.03 40.50
C GLY A 540 -12.39 20.19 41.30
N ARG A 541 -12.93 19.14 40.68
CA ARG A 541 -13.84 18.20 41.36
C ARG A 541 -13.14 17.43 42.48
N ASN A 542 -11.94 16.90 42.21
CA ASN A 542 -11.17 16.16 43.22
C ASN A 542 -10.83 17.03 44.44
N LEU A 543 -10.50 18.31 44.25
CA LEU A 543 -10.24 19.23 45.37
C LEU A 543 -11.49 19.49 46.23
N VAL A 544 -12.67 19.60 45.60
CA VAL A 544 -13.94 19.72 46.35
C VAL A 544 -14.19 18.44 47.14
N ASP A 545 -14.03 17.27 46.53
CA ASP A 545 -14.22 15.98 47.20
C ASP A 545 -13.21 15.78 48.33
N LEU A 546 -11.97 16.28 48.20
CA LEU A 546 -10.95 16.30 49.26
C LEU A 546 -11.39 17.16 50.45
N ILE A 547 -11.96 18.34 50.19
CA ILE A 547 -12.50 19.22 51.23
C ILE A 547 -13.67 18.54 51.96
N VAL A 548 -14.55 17.87 51.23
CA VAL A 548 -15.67 17.12 51.82
C VAL A 548 -15.15 15.96 52.67
N ALA A 549 -14.25 15.12 52.15
CA ALA A 549 -13.69 13.99 52.87
C ALA A 549 -12.92 14.42 54.14
N SER A 550 -12.10 15.48 54.05
CA SER A 550 -11.39 16.02 55.21
C SER A 550 -12.31 16.65 56.25
N THR A 551 -13.43 17.26 55.83
CA THR A 551 -14.46 17.77 56.74
C THR A 551 -15.19 16.62 57.44
N GLN A 552 -15.54 15.55 56.72
CA GLN A 552 -16.14 14.35 57.30
C GLN A 552 -15.19 13.64 58.28
N TYR A 553 -13.90 13.57 57.96
CA TYR A 553 -12.86 13.07 58.86
C TYR A 553 -12.83 13.86 60.17
N ARG A 554 -12.76 15.20 60.11
CA ARG A 554 -12.81 16.06 61.31
C ARG A 554 -14.12 15.91 62.09
N GLY A 555 -15.24 15.75 61.38
CA GLY A 555 -16.55 15.49 61.99
C GLY A 555 -16.57 14.20 62.80
N ASN A 556 -16.08 13.09 62.24
CA ASN A 556 -16.00 11.80 62.92
C ASN A 556 -15.05 11.85 64.13
N ALA A 557 -13.90 12.53 64.00
CA ALA A 557 -12.99 12.73 65.13
C ALA A 557 -13.65 13.54 66.27
N LYS A 558 -14.48 14.53 65.92
CA LYS A 558 -15.21 15.31 66.92
C LYS A 558 -16.21 14.46 67.69
N VAL A 559 -16.91 13.52 67.04
CA VAL A 559 -17.83 12.58 67.72
C VAL A 559 -17.09 11.76 68.78
N ILE A 560 -15.90 11.23 68.45
CA ILE A 560 -15.08 10.48 69.39
C ILE A 560 -14.72 11.34 70.61
N SER A 561 -14.30 12.59 70.40
CA SER A 561 -13.98 13.52 71.49
C SER A 561 -15.18 13.82 72.40
N GLN A 562 -16.39 13.93 71.84
CA GLN A 562 -17.61 14.19 72.60
C GLN A 562 -18.04 12.96 73.41
N VAL A 563 -17.92 11.76 72.82
CA VAL A 563 -18.18 10.52 73.56
C VAL A 563 -17.20 10.36 74.72
N GLN A 564 -15.93 10.72 74.52
CA GLN A 564 -14.93 10.69 75.59
C GLN A 564 -15.29 11.65 76.75
N GLN A 565 -15.70 12.87 76.42
CA GLN A 565 -16.17 13.84 77.43
C GLN A 565 -17.37 13.29 78.23
N LEU A 566 -18.36 12.69 77.55
CA LEU A 566 -19.51 12.08 78.22
C LEU A 566 -19.13 10.88 79.09
N THR A 567 -18.16 10.07 78.68
CA THR A 567 -17.67 8.96 79.52
C THR A 567 -16.93 9.47 80.75
N ASP A 568 -16.17 10.56 80.62
CA ASP A 568 -15.46 11.19 81.74
C ASP A 568 -16.45 11.81 82.74
N GLU A 569 -17.49 12.50 82.25
CA GLU A 569 -18.59 13.01 83.09
C GLU A 569 -19.34 11.90 83.82
N LEU A 570 -19.64 10.78 83.13
CA LEU A 570 -20.29 9.62 83.75
C LEU A 570 -19.43 8.96 84.83
N LEU A 571 -18.10 8.92 84.64
CA LEU A 571 -17.17 8.42 85.65
C LEU A 571 -17.12 9.33 86.89
N LEU A 572 -17.27 10.64 86.71
CA LEU A 572 -17.34 11.62 87.79
C LEU A 572 -18.67 11.56 88.57
N LEU A 573 -19.78 11.21 87.91
CA LEU A 573 -21.11 11.03 88.53
C LEU A 573 -21.24 9.77 89.38
N ASN A 574 -20.34 8.80 89.23
CA ASN A 574 -20.36 7.52 89.95
C ASN A 574 -19.37 7.49 91.14
N ARG A 575 -18.88 8.66 91.57
CA ARG A 575 -18.16 8.91 92.83
C ARG A 575 -18.99 9.86 93.68
#